data_AF-A0A812JIA1-F1
#
_entry.id   AF-A0A812JIA1-F1
#
_cell.length_a   1.000
_cell.length_b   1.000
_cell.length_c   1.000
_cell.angle_alpha   90.00
_cell.angle_beta   90.00
_cell.angle_gamma   90.00
#
_symmetry.space_group_name_H-M   'P 1'
#
loop_
_entity.id
_entity.type
_entity.pdbx_description
1 polymer ?
#
loop_
_entity_poly.entity_id
_entity_poly.type
_entity_poly.pdbx_seq_one_letter_code
_entity_poly.pdbx_strand_id
1 'polypeptide(L)'
;VDESDFFELAWAYLVKVNSQNVRHVEVFFDPQPHMQRNVPFETFIQGFTKALKKAETDFGLTSKLIMCFVRHLPVEDMEKALEASLPYKHLIVGVGLDSTEKGNHPEKYKELFEKARGHGYECVAHAGEE
;
A
#
# COMPACT_ATOMS: atom_id res chain seq x y z
N VAL A 1 14.28 5.68 10.68
CA VAL A 1 13.09 5.45 9.83
C VAL A 1 12.38 6.77 9.69
N ASP A 2 12.72 7.47 8.63
CA ASP A 2 12.10 8.74 8.24
C ASP A 2 11.63 8.66 6.78
N GLU A 3 11.18 9.79 6.26
CA GLU A 3 10.60 9.88 4.91
C GLU A 3 11.61 9.49 3.81
N SER A 4 12.90 9.75 4.02
CA SER A 4 13.96 9.48 3.04
C SER A 4 14.19 7.98 2.86
N ASP A 5 14.05 7.18 3.93
CA ASP A 5 14.17 5.73 3.86
C ASP A 5 13.12 5.12 2.89
N PHE A 6 11.88 5.62 2.93
CA PHE A 6 10.80 5.17 2.06
C PHE A 6 10.95 5.68 0.62
N PHE A 7 11.45 6.91 0.46
CA PHE A 7 11.80 7.43 -0.86
C PHE A 7 12.89 6.60 -1.52
N GLU A 8 13.99 6.33 -0.83
CA GLU A 8 15.13 5.59 -1.38
C GLU A 8 14.76 4.16 -1.76
N LEU A 9 13.96 3.48 -0.93
CA LEU A 9 13.43 2.15 -1.23
C LEU A 9 12.58 2.15 -2.50
N ALA A 10 11.58 3.04 -2.58
CA ALA A 10 10.71 3.12 -3.75
C ALA A 10 11.49 3.56 -5.00
N TRP A 11 12.41 4.51 -4.87
CA TRP A 11 13.24 4.98 -5.97
C TRP A 11 14.11 3.87 -6.55
N ALA A 12 14.76 3.06 -5.70
CA ALA A 12 15.55 1.92 -6.14
C ALA A 12 14.71 0.90 -6.95
N TYR A 13 13.50 0.61 -6.50
CA TYR A 13 12.55 -0.22 -7.24
C TYR A 13 12.19 0.39 -8.60
N LEU A 14 11.85 1.69 -8.63
CA LEU A 14 11.42 2.41 -9.84
C LEU A 14 12.53 2.47 -10.90
N VAL A 15 13.79 2.71 -10.48
CA VAL A 15 14.96 2.64 -11.37
C VAL A 15 15.09 1.23 -11.95
N LYS A 16 14.89 0.19 -11.13
CA LYS A 16 15.00 -1.20 -11.57
C LYS A 16 13.93 -1.55 -12.61
N VAL A 17 12.66 -1.26 -12.35
CA VAL A 17 11.58 -1.61 -13.29
C VAL A 17 11.64 -0.77 -14.57
N ASN A 18 12.09 0.48 -14.50
CA ASN A 18 12.34 1.30 -15.69
C ASN A 18 13.41 0.66 -16.59
N SER A 19 14.49 0.13 -16.01
CA SER A 19 15.52 -0.61 -16.78
C SER A 19 14.99 -1.87 -17.47
N GLN A 20 13.81 -2.35 -17.06
CA GLN A 20 13.12 -3.51 -17.61
C GLN A 20 11.96 -3.14 -18.54
N ASN A 21 11.88 -1.87 -18.97
CA ASN A 21 10.83 -1.33 -19.84
C ASN A 21 9.41 -1.37 -19.26
N VAL A 22 9.27 -1.49 -17.93
CA VAL A 22 7.97 -1.33 -17.28
C VAL A 22 7.51 0.12 -17.43
N ARG A 23 6.28 0.31 -17.92
CA ARG A 23 5.70 1.64 -18.19
C ARG A 23 4.67 2.08 -17.14
N HIS A 24 4.13 1.11 -16.41
CA HIS A 24 3.15 1.32 -15.36
C HIS A 24 3.41 0.36 -14.20
N VAL A 25 3.29 0.85 -12.97
CA VAL A 25 3.34 0.01 -11.76
C VAL A 25 2.13 0.28 -10.86
N GLU A 26 1.54 -0.78 -10.31
CA GLU A 26 0.57 -0.68 -9.22
C GLU A 26 1.21 -1.37 -8.00
N VAL A 27 1.63 -0.57 -7.03
CA VAL A 27 2.56 -1.02 -5.97
C VAL A 27 1.81 -1.21 -4.66
N PHE A 28 1.97 -2.38 -4.05
CA PHE A 28 1.48 -2.67 -2.70
C PHE A 28 2.38 -2.06 -1.63
N PHE A 29 1.79 -1.63 -0.52
CA PHE A 29 2.52 -1.29 0.70
C PHE A 29 1.72 -1.64 1.96
N ASP A 30 2.42 -1.98 3.04
CA ASP A 30 1.82 -2.45 4.29
C ASP A 30 2.00 -1.39 5.38
N PRO A 31 0.97 -0.58 5.71
CA PRO A 31 1.11 0.45 6.72
C PRO A 31 1.29 -0.12 8.15
N GLN A 32 0.65 -1.25 8.46
CA GLN A 32 0.54 -1.76 9.84
C GLN A 32 1.90 -2.06 10.50
N PRO A 33 2.86 -2.75 9.86
CA PRO A 33 4.18 -2.99 10.47
C PRO A 33 4.99 -1.72 10.72
N HIS A 34 4.76 -0.64 9.95
CA HIS A 34 5.40 0.66 10.18
C HIS A 34 4.72 1.40 11.34
N MET A 35 3.39 1.44 11.36
CA MET A 35 2.60 2.06 12.42
C MET A 35 2.85 1.41 13.80
N GLN A 36 2.92 0.08 13.87
CA GLN A 36 3.25 -0.65 15.12
C GLN A 36 4.66 -0.32 15.64
N ARG A 37 5.57 0.14 14.77
CA ARG A 37 6.91 0.63 15.13
C ARG A 37 6.94 2.14 15.37
N ASN A 38 5.77 2.77 15.53
CA ASN A 38 5.60 4.21 15.74
C ASN A 38 6.11 5.08 14.59
N VAL A 39 6.12 4.56 13.36
CA VAL A 39 6.37 5.37 12.16
C VAL A 39 5.04 5.95 11.69
N PRO A 40 4.89 7.28 11.63
CA PRO A 40 3.64 7.92 11.19
C PRO A 40 3.26 7.51 9.76
N PHE A 41 1.95 7.43 9.49
CA PHE A 41 1.44 7.12 8.15
C PHE A 41 1.96 8.10 7.10
N GLU A 42 1.98 9.38 7.47
CA GLU A 42 2.49 10.47 6.65
C GLU A 42 3.93 10.23 6.19
N THR A 43 4.79 9.69 7.05
CA THR A 43 6.22 9.50 6.78
C THR A 43 6.45 8.61 5.58
N PHE A 44 5.77 7.46 5.50
CA PHE A 44 5.96 6.54 4.39
C PHE A 44 5.17 6.94 3.14
N ILE A 45 3.93 7.42 3.28
CA ILE A 45 3.14 7.80 2.11
C ILE A 45 3.77 8.99 1.36
N GLN A 46 4.38 9.95 2.08
CA GLN A 46 5.11 11.05 1.46
C GLN A 46 6.38 10.55 0.74
N GLY A 47 7.16 9.68 1.37
CA GLY A 47 8.38 9.12 0.76
C GLY A 47 8.08 8.36 -0.53
N PHE A 48 7.07 7.47 -0.51
CA PHE A 48 6.61 6.75 -1.70
C PHE A 48 6.11 7.71 -2.78
N THR A 49 5.23 8.65 -2.42
CA THR A 49 4.63 9.57 -3.39
C THR A 49 5.69 10.46 -4.06
N LYS A 50 6.72 10.90 -3.33
CA LYS A 50 7.84 11.68 -3.90
C LYS A 50 8.64 10.86 -4.91
N ALA A 51 8.93 9.59 -4.61
CA ALA A 51 9.65 8.70 -5.53
C ALA A 51 8.84 8.44 -6.81
N LEU A 52 7.54 8.16 -6.66
CA LEU A 52 6.63 7.92 -7.79
C LEU A 52 6.49 9.13 -8.70
N LYS A 53 6.27 10.33 -8.15
CA LYS A 53 6.21 11.59 -8.93
C LYS A 53 7.52 11.86 -9.66
N LYS A 54 8.66 11.56 -9.03
CA LYS A 54 9.97 11.70 -9.67
C LYS A 54 10.12 10.72 -10.84
N ALA A 55 9.72 9.46 -10.69
CA ALA A 55 9.80 8.47 -11.77
C ALA A 55 8.89 8.82 -12.95
N GLU A 56 7.71 9.39 -12.68
CA GLU A 56 6.84 9.92 -13.73
C GLU A 56 7.52 11.06 -14.49
N THR A 57 8.16 11.99 -13.78
CA THR A 57 8.86 13.14 -14.39
C THR A 57 10.11 12.72 -15.18
N ASP A 58 10.94 11.86 -14.61
CA ASP A 58 12.24 11.50 -15.17
C ASP A 58 12.14 10.43 -16.27
N PHE A 59 11.19 9.49 -16.14
CA PHE A 59 11.10 8.30 -16.99
C PHE A 59 9.78 8.20 -17.77
N GLY A 60 8.78 9.02 -17.47
CA GLY A 60 7.42 8.82 -17.98
C GLY A 60 6.75 7.55 -17.45
N LEU A 61 7.26 6.99 -16.34
CA LEU A 61 6.73 5.79 -15.71
C LEU A 61 5.54 6.17 -14.82
N THR A 62 4.35 5.67 -15.17
CA THR A 62 3.12 5.97 -14.44
C THR A 62 2.92 4.99 -13.28
N SER A 63 2.20 5.39 -12.24
CA SER A 63 2.08 4.54 -11.05
C SER A 63 0.80 4.73 -10.25
N LYS A 64 0.44 3.71 -9.46
CA LYS A 64 -0.59 3.77 -8.42
C LYS A 64 -0.11 3.07 -7.15
N LEU A 65 -0.63 3.50 -6.00
CA LEU A 65 -0.43 2.83 -4.72
C LEU A 65 -1.68 2.06 -4.31
N ILE A 66 -1.47 0.84 -3.82
CA ILE A 66 -2.50 -0.02 -3.23
C ILE A 66 -2.08 -0.32 -1.79
N MET A 67 -2.91 0.06 -0.82
CA MET A 67 -2.61 -0.16 0.59
C MET A 67 -3.08 -1.55 1.03
N CYS A 68 -2.19 -2.40 1.52
CA CYS A 68 -2.55 -3.74 1.95
C CYS A 68 -2.94 -3.82 3.42
N PHE A 69 -3.95 -4.66 3.70
CA PHE A 69 -4.24 -5.16 5.03
C PHE A 69 -3.44 -6.44 5.29
N VAL A 70 -2.63 -6.44 6.35
CA VAL A 70 -1.78 -7.58 6.72
C VAL A 70 -2.61 -8.63 7.48
N ARG A 71 -3.09 -9.68 6.78
CA ARG A 71 -4.23 -10.50 7.23
C ARG A 71 -4.03 -11.27 8.54
N HIS A 72 -2.80 -11.59 8.93
CA HIS A 72 -2.52 -12.30 10.19
C HIS A 72 -2.61 -11.40 11.43
N LEU A 73 -2.67 -10.08 11.25
CA LEU A 73 -2.86 -9.13 12.35
C LEU A 73 -4.33 -9.03 12.80
N PRO A 74 -4.60 -8.44 13.98
CA PRO A 74 -5.97 -8.14 14.41
C PRO A 74 -6.69 -7.22 13.43
N VAL A 75 -8.00 -7.42 13.28
CA VAL A 75 -8.83 -6.61 12.36
C VAL A 75 -8.82 -5.13 12.77
N GLU A 76 -8.74 -4.87 14.07
CA GLU A 76 -8.67 -3.52 14.65
C GLU A 76 -7.44 -2.74 14.16
N ASP A 77 -6.32 -3.42 13.88
CA ASP A 77 -5.13 -2.77 13.32
C ASP A 77 -5.31 -2.41 11.84
N MET A 78 -6.10 -3.20 11.11
CA MET A 78 -6.46 -2.90 9.72
C MET A 78 -7.46 -1.75 9.64
N GLU A 79 -8.41 -1.67 10.58
CA GLU A 79 -9.34 -0.55 10.69
C GLU A 79 -8.60 0.77 10.96
N LYS A 80 -7.64 0.77 11.90
CA LYS A 80 -6.76 1.93 12.13
C LYS A 80 -5.97 2.34 10.88
N ALA A 81 -5.49 1.35 10.11
CA ALA A 81 -4.80 1.63 8.85
C ALA A 81 -5.73 2.25 7.80
N LEU A 82 -6.97 1.74 7.68
CA LEU A 82 -7.99 2.33 6.82
C LEU A 82 -8.29 3.76 7.23
N GLU A 83 -8.51 4.05 8.51
CA GLU A 83 -8.76 5.40 9.02
C GLU A 83 -7.57 6.34 8.74
N ALA A 84 -6.34 5.90 9.01
CA ALA A 84 -5.13 6.67 8.75
C ALA A 84 -4.92 6.98 7.26
N SER A 85 -5.46 6.16 6.37
CA SER A 85 -5.36 6.36 4.91
C SER A 85 -6.27 7.46 4.37
N LEU A 86 -7.39 7.77 5.05
CA LEU A 86 -8.45 8.62 4.50
C LEU A 86 -7.98 10.03 4.09
N PRO A 87 -7.14 10.74 4.86
CA PRO A 87 -6.59 12.03 4.44
C PRO A 87 -5.74 11.94 3.17
N TYR A 88 -5.19 10.76 2.87
CA TYR A 88 -4.32 10.46 1.74
C TYR A 88 -5.02 9.68 0.63
N LYS A 89 -6.35 9.53 0.66
CA LYS A 89 -7.13 8.75 -0.31
C LYS A 89 -6.86 9.14 -1.77
N HIS A 90 -6.56 10.40 -2.03
CA HIS A 90 -6.21 10.90 -3.36
C HIS A 90 -4.87 10.36 -3.91
N LEU A 91 -4.04 9.74 -3.06
CA LEU A 91 -2.76 9.11 -3.41
C LEU A 91 -2.85 7.58 -3.52
N ILE A 92 -3.96 6.98 -3.04
CA ILE A 92 -4.12 5.53 -2.90
C ILE A 92 -5.34 5.10 -3.74
N VAL A 93 -5.13 4.27 -4.76
CA VAL A 93 -6.22 3.85 -5.65
C VAL A 93 -7.13 2.80 -5.01
N GLY A 94 -6.56 1.94 -4.17
CA GLY A 94 -7.28 0.79 -3.65
C GLY A 94 -6.65 0.18 -2.40
N VAL A 95 -7.32 -0.86 -1.90
CA VAL A 95 -6.85 -1.70 -0.81
C VAL A 95 -6.58 -3.13 -1.27
N GLY A 96 -5.60 -3.76 -0.63
CA GLY A 96 -5.19 -5.15 -0.81
C GLY A 96 -5.40 -5.98 0.47
N LEU A 97 -5.23 -7.29 0.35
CA LEU A 97 -5.11 -8.23 1.47
C LEU A 97 -3.94 -9.17 1.17
N ASP A 98 -3.02 -9.32 2.11
CA ASP A 98 -1.82 -10.14 1.92
C ASP A 98 -1.35 -10.76 3.24
N SER A 99 -0.13 -11.29 3.22
CA SER A 99 0.50 -12.04 4.30
C SER A 99 -0.16 -13.42 4.54
N THR A 100 0.15 -14.07 5.67
CA THR A 100 -0.18 -15.48 5.95
C THR A 100 -1.64 -15.83 5.66
N GLU A 101 -1.86 -16.58 4.59
CA GLU A 101 -3.19 -16.90 4.07
C GLU A 101 -3.83 -18.03 4.87
N LYS A 102 -3.04 -19.06 5.16
CA LYS A 102 -3.52 -20.24 5.88
C LYS A 102 -4.06 -19.87 7.26
N GLY A 103 -5.34 -20.20 7.50
CA GLY A 103 -6.04 -19.93 8.75
C GLY A 103 -6.61 -18.50 8.88
N ASN A 104 -6.41 -17.63 7.89
CA ASN A 104 -6.89 -16.25 7.88
C ASN A 104 -7.88 -16.03 6.74
N HIS A 105 -8.99 -16.78 6.69
CA HIS A 105 -9.89 -16.82 5.54
C HIS A 105 -10.48 -15.43 5.15
N PRO A 106 -10.66 -15.13 3.84
CA PRO A 106 -11.11 -13.81 3.37
C PRO A 106 -12.43 -13.32 3.97
N GLU A 107 -13.35 -14.22 4.33
CA GLU A 107 -14.66 -13.90 4.91
C GLU A 107 -14.53 -13.09 6.21
N LYS A 108 -13.44 -13.27 6.96
CA LYS A 108 -13.12 -12.51 8.18
C LYS A 108 -13.01 -11.00 7.93
N TYR A 109 -12.65 -10.59 6.71
CA TYR A 109 -12.37 -9.20 6.36
C TYR A 109 -13.47 -8.57 5.50
N LYS A 110 -14.61 -9.25 5.34
CA LYS A 110 -15.72 -8.78 4.49
C LYS A 110 -16.17 -7.37 4.84
N GLU A 111 -16.46 -7.11 6.12
CA GLU A 111 -16.94 -5.80 6.59
C GLU A 111 -15.90 -4.69 6.38
N LEU A 112 -14.61 -5.01 6.60
CA LEU A 112 -13.51 -4.08 6.37
C LEU A 112 -13.41 -3.68 4.89
N PHE A 113 -13.53 -4.66 3.98
CA PHE A 113 -13.53 -4.40 2.53
C PHE A 113 -14.80 -3.64 2.08
N GLU A 114 -15.95 -3.89 2.69
CA GLU A 114 -17.17 -3.11 2.45
C GLU A 114 -16.99 -1.64 2.89
N LYS A 115 -16.38 -1.39 4.06
CA LYS A 115 -16.02 -0.04 4.50
C LYS A 115 -15.05 0.63 3.51
N ALA A 116 -14.01 -0.07 3.07
CA ALA A 116 -13.06 0.47 2.10
C ALA A 116 -13.73 0.85 0.77
N ARG A 117 -14.61 0.00 0.23
CA ARG A 117 -15.43 0.35 -0.96
C ARG A 117 -16.34 1.54 -0.69
N GLY A 118 -16.91 1.65 0.51
CA GLY A 118 -17.72 2.80 0.93
C GLY A 118 -16.95 4.14 0.88
N HIS A 119 -15.63 4.11 1.07
CA HIS A 119 -14.75 5.27 0.88
C HIS A 119 -14.25 5.44 -0.57
N GLY A 120 -14.67 4.57 -1.49
CA GLY A 120 -14.33 4.63 -2.91
C GLY A 120 -12.93 4.12 -3.24
N TYR A 121 -12.43 3.14 -2.48
CA TYR A 121 -11.23 2.36 -2.83
C TYR A 121 -11.60 1.20 -3.76
N GLU A 122 -10.75 0.96 -4.76
CA GLU A 122 -10.72 -0.33 -5.46
C GLU A 122 -10.27 -1.44 -4.49
N CYS A 123 -10.67 -2.69 -4.73
CA CYS A 123 -10.41 -3.79 -3.82
C CYS A 123 -9.80 -4.98 -4.55
N VAL A 124 -8.61 -5.41 -4.10
CA VAL A 124 -7.93 -6.62 -4.56
C VAL A 124 -7.50 -7.46 -3.35
N ALA A 125 -7.17 -8.73 -3.56
CA ALA A 125 -6.70 -9.62 -2.48
C ALA A 125 -5.84 -10.75 -3.06
N HIS A 126 -4.85 -11.19 -2.29
CA HIS A 126 -4.24 -12.50 -2.48
C HIS A 126 -5.26 -13.59 -2.13
N ALA A 127 -5.36 -14.61 -2.98
CA ALA A 127 -6.20 -15.77 -2.76
C ALA A 127 -5.65 -16.98 -3.53
N GLY A 128 -5.44 -18.09 -2.83
CA GLY A 128 -5.01 -19.36 -3.42
C GLY A 128 -3.50 -19.53 -3.53
N GLU A 129 -2.74 -18.88 -2.65
CA GLU A 129 -1.27 -19.00 -2.58
C GLU A 129 -0.83 -20.08 -1.57
N GLU A 130 -1.50 -20.20 -0.41
CA GLU A 130 -1.17 -21.16 0.68
C GLU A 130 -2.31 -22.13 1.07
#